data_AF-C7FCS9-F1
#
_entry.id   AF-C7FCS9-F1
#
_cell.length_a   1.000
_cell.length_b   1.000
_cell.length_c   1.000
_cell.angle_alpha   90.00
_cell.angle_beta   90.00
_cell.angle_gamma   90.00
#
_symmetry.space_group_name_H-M   'P 1'
#
loop_
_entity.id
_entity.type
_entity.pdbx_description
1 polymer ?
#
loop_
_entity_poly.entity_id
_entity_poly.type
_entity_poly.pdbx_seq_one_letter_code
_entity_poly.pdbx_strand_id
1 'polypeptide(L)'
;LYNTLIKGLSNQGLILEAAQLASEMSEKGLIPEVQTFNILVNGLCKMGCVSDADGLVKVMISKGYFPDIFTFNILIHGYSTQLKMENALEILDVMMDNGVDPDVYTYNSLLNGLCKTSK
;
A
#
# COMPACT_ATOMS: atom_id res chain seq x y z
N LEU A 1 -10.57 -16.59 -6.09
CA LEU A 1 -11.31 -15.87 -7.15
C LEU A 1 -11.35 -14.36 -6.88
N TYR A 2 -11.85 -13.93 -5.71
CA TYR A 2 -11.89 -12.51 -5.31
C TYR A 2 -10.54 -11.79 -5.48
N ASN A 3 -9.47 -12.27 -4.84
CA ASN A 3 -8.14 -11.62 -4.97
C ASN A 3 -7.64 -11.50 -6.42
N THR A 4 -7.93 -12.49 -7.28
CA THR A 4 -7.58 -12.46 -8.70
C THR A 4 -8.35 -11.38 -9.45
N LEU A 5 -9.66 -11.27 -9.21
CA LEU A 5 -10.53 -10.25 -9.82
C LEU A 5 -10.19 -8.85 -9.31
N ILE A 6 -10.00 -8.70 -8.00
CA ILE A 6 -9.58 -7.43 -7.35
C ILE A 6 -8.23 -7.00 -7.94
N LYS A 7 -7.27 -7.92 -8.12
CA LYS A 7 -5.99 -7.63 -8.77
C LYS A 7 -6.15 -7.21 -10.23
N GLY A 8 -7.03 -7.87 -10.97
CA GLY A 8 -7.35 -7.52 -12.35
C GLY A 8 -7.92 -6.09 -12.48
N LEU A 9 -8.94 -5.78 -11.67
CA LEU A 9 -9.55 -4.45 -11.60
C LEU A 9 -8.54 -3.37 -11.17
N SER A 10 -7.76 -3.65 -10.13
CA SER A 10 -6.71 -2.74 -9.65
C SER A 10 -5.66 -2.43 -10.72
N ASN A 11 -5.22 -3.45 -11.47
CA ASN A 11 -4.29 -3.25 -12.59
C ASN A 11 -4.87 -2.44 -13.76
N GLN A 12 -6.20 -2.40 -13.90
CA GLN A 12 -6.89 -1.59 -14.89
C GLN A 12 -7.21 -0.17 -14.38
N GLY A 13 -6.83 0.17 -13.14
CA GLY A 13 -7.16 1.45 -12.50
C GLY A 13 -8.59 1.55 -11.97
N LEU A 14 -9.36 0.46 -12.03
CA LEU A 14 -10.74 0.35 -11.55
C LEU A 14 -10.76 0.08 -10.04
N ILE A 15 -10.21 1.02 -9.27
CA ILE A 15 -9.98 0.84 -7.83
C ILE A 15 -11.27 0.89 -7.02
N LEU A 16 -12.26 1.66 -7.46
CA LEU A 16 -13.55 1.71 -6.78
C LEU A 16 -14.27 0.36 -6.89
N GLU A 17 -14.24 -0.25 -8.07
CA GLU A 17 -14.78 -1.57 -8.34
C GLU A 17 -14.01 -2.65 -7.57
N ALA A 18 -12.68 -2.53 -7.52
CA ALA A 18 -11.84 -3.44 -6.73
C ALA A 18 -12.16 -3.35 -5.22
N ALA A 19 -12.38 -2.14 -4.70
CA ALA A 19 -12.73 -1.89 -3.30
C ALA A 19 -14.16 -2.37 -2.98
N GLN A 20 -15.13 -2.13 -3.87
CA GLN A 20 -16.48 -2.67 -3.75
C GLN A 20 -16.46 -4.20 -3.68
N LEU A 21 -15.68 -4.84 -4.55
CA LEU A 21 -15.55 -6.29 -4.57
C LEU A 21 -14.89 -6.83 -3.29
N ALA A 22 -13.98 -6.08 -2.67
CA ALA A 22 -13.43 -6.41 -1.35
C ALA A 22 -14.43 -6.21 -0.20
N SER A 23 -15.34 -5.22 -0.30
CA SER A 23 -16.44 -5.04 0.65
C SER A 23 -17.44 -6.20 0.55
N GLU A 24 -17.83 -6.56 -0.68
CA GLU A 24 -18.73 -7.69 -0.95
C GLU A 24 -18.15 -9.02 -0.42
N MET A 25 -16.84 -9.21 -0.58
CA MET A 25 -16.11 -10.35 0.00
C MET A 25 -16.33 -10.40 1.53
N SER A 26 -16.17 -9.26 2.22
CA SER A 26 -16.36 -9.16 3.67
C SER A 26 -17.81 -9.43 4.08
N GLU A 27 -18.79 -8.88 3.34
CA GLU A 27 -20.23 -9.07 3.59
C GLU A 27 -20.67 -10.53 3.43
N LYS A 28 -20.00 -11.27 2.53
CA LYS A 28 -20.21 -12.71 2.33
C LYS A 28 -19.49 -13.58 3.36
N GLY A 29 -18.89 -12.99 4.39
CA GLY A 29 -18.16 -13.69 5.44
C GLY A 29 -16.80 -14.24 4.99
N LEU A 30 -16.31 -13.84 3.82
CA LEU A 30 -14.96 -14.17 3.36
C LEU A 30 -14.00 -13.12 3.92
N ILE A 31 -12.97 -13.57 4.62
CA ILE A 31 -12.02 -12.72 5.33
C ILE A 31 -11.02 -12.15 4.30
N PRO A 32 -10.99 -10.83 4.04
CA PRO A 32 -9.96 -10.23 3.20
C PRO A 32 -8.58 -10.50 3.81
N GLU A 33 -7.64 -10.99 3.01
CA GLU A 33 -6.29 -11.26 3.49
C GLU A 33 -5.42 -10.00 3.38
N VAL A 34 -4.26 -9.99 4.04
CA VAL A 34 -3.22 -8.95 3.88
C VAL A 34 -2.93 -8.67 2.40
N GLN A 35 -2.92 -9.72 1.57
CA GLN A 35 -2.74 -9.61 0.12
C GLN A 35 -3.84 -8.76 -0.56
N THR A 36 -5.10 -8.87 -0.14
CA THR A 36 -6.22 -8.10 -0.69
C THR A 36 -6.02 -6.60 -0.44
N PHE A 37 -5.61 -6.24 0.78
CA PHE A 37 -5.25 -4.87 1.12
C PHE A 37 -4.05 -4.38 0.31
N ASN A 38 -2.98 -5.18 0.21
CA ASN A 38 -1.79 -4.80 -0.57
C ASN A 38 -2.11 -4.52 -2.05
N ILE A 39 -3.05 -5.26 -2.66
CA ILE A 39 -3.52 -5.00 -4.02
C ILE A 39 -4.21 -3.63 -4.13
N LEU A 40 -5.09 -3.30 -3.19
CA LEU A 40 -5.83 -2.02 -3.18
C LEU A 40 -4.90 -0.84 -2.88
N VAL A 41 -4.03 -0.95 -1.88
CA VAL A 41 -3.03 0.05 -1.51
C VAL A 41 -2.12 0.34 -2.71
N ASN A 42 -1.60 -0.70 -3.37
CA ASN A 42 -0.75 -0.52 -4.56
C ASN A 42 -1.49 0.17 -5.71
N GLY A 43 -2.76 -0.19 -5.92
CA GLY A 43 -3.60 0.45 -6.92
C GLY A 43 -3.80 1.95 -6.66
N LEU A 44 -4.11 2.32 -5.42
CA LEU A 44 -4.22 3.73 -4.99
C LEU A 44 -2.90 4.48 -5.18
N CYS A 45 -1.77 3.88 -4.79
CA CYS A 45 -0.45 4.48 -5.01
C CYS A 45 -0.16 4.75 -6.50
N LYS A 46 -0.49 3.79 -7.39
CA LYS A 46 -0.32 3.95 -8.84
C LYS A 46 -1.20 5.05 -9.44
N MET A 47 -2.37 5.32 -8.86
CA MET A 47 -3.25 6.41 -9.27
C MET A 47 -2.82 7.79 -8.74
N GLY A 48 -1.78 7.84 -7.89
CA GLY A 48 -1.37 9.07 -7.23
C GLY A 48 -2.10 9.34 -5.90
N CYS A 49 -3.03 8.47 -5.50
CA CYS A 49 -3.85 8.59 -4.29
C CYS A 49 -3.16 7.99 -3.06
N VAL A 50 -1.89 8.33 -2.82
CA VAL A 50 -1.08 7.68 -1.76
C VAL A 50 -1.60 7.99 -0.36
N SER A 51 -2.20 9.16 -0.13
CA SER A 51 -2.85 9.48 1.15
C SER A 51 -4.04 8.57 1.45
N ASP A 52 -4.83 8.22 0.42
CA ASP A 52 -5.94 7.26 0.57
C ASP A 52 -5.40 5.85 0.81
N ALA A 53 -4.27 5.51 0.18
CA ALA A 53 -3.58 4.24 0.39
C ALA A 53 -3.11 4.10 1.86
N ASP A 54 -2.53 5.14 2.44
CA ASP A 54 -2.16 5.19 3.87
C ASP A 54 -3.40 5.07 4.79
N GLY A 55 -4.49 5.77 4.46
CA GLY A 55 -5.77 5.62 5.15
C GLY A 55 -6.29 4.17 5.12
N LEU A 56 -6.14 3.48 4.00
CA LEU A 56 -6.53 2.07 3.87
C LEU A 56 -5.67 1.14 4.73
N VAL A 57 -4.37 1.43 4.88
CA VAL A 57 -3.48 0.68 5.80
C VAL A 57 -3.90 0.91 7.26
N LYS A 58 -4.31 2.12 7.63
CA LYS A 58 -4.88 2.38 8.97
C LYS A 58 -6.17 1.59 9.21
N VAL A 59 -7.03 1.43 8.20
CA VAL A 59 -8.22 0.58 8.26
C VAL A 59 -7.87 -0.91 8.37
N MET A 60 -6.83 -1.35 7.66
CA MET A 60 -6.30 -2.71 7.76
C MET A 60 -5.90 -3.02 9.21
N ILE A 61 -5.13 -2.12 9.85
CA ILE A 61 -4.70 -2.24 11.25
C ILE A 61 -5.89 -2.26 12.21
N SER A 62 -6.86 -1.34 12.04
CA SER A 62 -8.03 -1.26 12.94
C SER A 62 -8.93 -2.51 12.87
N LYS A 63 -8.86 -3.26 11.77
CA LYS A 63 -9.52 -4.55 11.59
C LYS A 63 -8.70 -5.74 12.10
N GLY A 64 -7.53 -5.51 12.69
CA GLY A 64 -6.65 -6.53 13.26
C GLY A 64 -5.73 -7.22 12.25
N TYR A 65 -5.58 -6.68 11.04
CA TYR A 65 -4.62 -7.17 10.06
C TYR A 65 -3.31 -6.39 10.20
N PHE A 66 -2.19 -7.11 10.28
CA PHE A 66 -0.87 -6.51 10.43
C PHE A 66 -0.23 -6.25 9.06
N PRO A 67 0.19 -5.00 8.77
CA PRO A 67 0.97 -4.68 7.57
C PRO A 67 2.23 -5.54 7.49
N ASP A 68 2.55 -6.01 6.30
CA ASP A 68 3.80 -6.74 6.04
C ASP A 68 4.82 -5.86 5.31
N ILE A 69 6.00 -6.41 5.05
CA ILE A 69 7.05 -5.73 4.29
C ILE A 69 6.55 -5.21 2.94
N PHE A 70 5.62 -5.93 2.28
CA PHE A 70 5.05 -5.49 1.01
C PHE A 70 4.16 -4.27 1.21
N THR A 71 3.32 -4.24 2.25
CA THR A 71 2.47 -3.09 2.58
C THR A 71 3.30 -1.82 2.73
N PHE A 72 4.36 -1.88 3.55
CA PHE A 72 5.26 -0.75 3.78
C PHE A 72 6.01 -0.34 2.52
N ASN A 73 6.57 -1.31 1.79
CA ASN A 73 7.28 -1.04 0.54
C ASN A 73 6.41 -0.37 -0.52
N ILE A 74 5.12 -0.73 -0.61
CA ILE A 74 4.16 -0.08 -1.51
C ILE A 74 3.96 1.40 -1.15
N LEU A 75 3.78 1.72 0.15
CA LEU A 75 3.59 3.10 0.60
C LEU A 75 4.87 3.93 0.42
N ILE A 76 6.03 3.39 0.81
CA ILE A 76 7.33 4.06 0.67
C ILE A 76 7.60 4.37 -0.81
N HIS A 77 7.38 3.40 -1.71
CA HIS A 77 7.50 3.62 -3.13
C HIS A 77 6.48 4.65 -3.65
N GLY A 78 5.22 4.58 -3.21
CA GLY A 78 4.17 5.54 -3.55
C GLY A 78 4.54 6.97 -3.20
N TYR A 79 4.94 7.24 -1.95
CA TYR A 79 5.39 8.57 -1.52
C TYR A 79 6.67 9.01 -2.24
N SER A 80 7.64 8.11 -2.41
CA SER A 80 8.92 8.42 -3.08
C SER A 80 8.73 8.80 -4.55
N THR A 81 7.83 8.13 -5.27
CA THR A 81 7.51 8.48 -6.68
C THR A 81 6.78 9.82 -6.82
N GLN A 82 6.09 10.26 -5.77
CA GLN A 82 5.48 11.59 -5.69
C GLN A 82 6.39 12.66 -5.10
N LEU A 83 7.66 12.33 -4.82
CA LEU A 83 8.64 13.24 -4.21
C LEU A 83 8.24 13.74 -2.80
N LYS A 84 7.32 13.04 -2.14
CA LYS A 84 6.89 13.32 -0.75
C LYS A 84 7.80 12.58 0.23
N MET A 85 9.07 12.98 0.25
CA MET A 85 10.11 12.21 0.94
C MET A 85 9.96 12.21 2.46
N GLU A 86 9.42 13.27 3.06
CA GLU A 86 9.14 13.31 4.50
C GLU A 86 8.17 12.19 4.91
N ASN A 87 7.08 12.02 4.16
CA ASN A 87 6.14 10.92 4.41
C ASN A 87 6.76 9.55 4.13
N ALA A 88 7.59 9.42 3.09
CA ALA A 88 8.26 8.16 2.79
C ALA A 88 9.20 7.72 3.94
N LEU A 89 9.89 8.67 4.57
CA LEU A 89 10.75 8.42 5.73
C LEU A 89 9.93 8.15 7.00
N GLU A 90 8.81 8.84 7.21
CA GLU A 90 7.88 8.53 8.31
C GLU A 90 7.38 7.08 8.21
N ILE A 91 7.03 6.60 7.01
CA ILE A 91 6.62 5.21 6.82
C ILE A 91 7.79 4.23 7.09
N LEU A 92 9.04 4.60 6.80
CA LEU A 92 10.22 3.80 7.14
C LEU A 92 10.35 3.67 8.67
N ASP A 93 10.18 4.76 9.41
CA ASP A 93 10.24 4.74 10.87
C ASP A 93 9.12 3.85 11.44
N VAL A 94 7.89 4.00 10.94
CA VAL A 94 6.77 3.13 11.34
C VAL A 94 7.04 1.66 11.02
N MET A 95 7.62 1.35 9.86
CA MET A 95 7.99 -0.01 9.47
C MET A 95 8.94 -0.63 10.50
N MET A 96 9.99 0.11 10.90
CA MET A 96 10.98 -0.33 11.88
C MET A 96 10.39 -0.45 13.30
N ASP A 97 9.55 0.50 13.71
CA ASP A 97 8.86 0.47 15.02
C ASP A 97 7.90 -0.72 15.16
N ASN A 98 7.37 -1.21 14.04
CA ASN A 98 6.56 -2.43 14.01
C ASN A 98 7.40 -3.72 13.90
N GLY A 99 8.73 -3.63 13.99
CA GLY A 99 9.65 -4.77 13.92
C GLY A 99 9.73 -5.40 12.52
N VAL A 100 9.41 -4.65 11.47
CA VAL A 100 9.56 -5.08 10.09
C VAL A 100 10.85 -4.50 9.54
N ASP A 101 11.81 -5.37 9.20
CA ASP A 101 13.12 -4.93 8.73
C ASP A 101 13.06 -4.41 7.28
N PRO A 102 13.57 -3.18 7.01
CA PRO A 102 13.71 -2.66 5.65
C PRO A 102 14.58 -3.56 4.77
N ASP A 103 14.18 -3.75 3.51
CA ASP A 103 14.94 -4.51 2.52
C ASP A 103 15.56 -3.63 1.43
N VAL A 104 16.23 -4.29 0.48
CA VAL A 104 16.85 -3.63 -0.67
C VAL A 104 15.83 -2.82 -1.48
N TYR A 105 14.58 -3.28 -1.58
CA TYR A 105 13.52 -2.56 -2.30
C TYR A 105 13.11 -1.29 -1.55
N THR A 106 13.04 -1.34 -0.22
CA THR A 106 12.78 -0.18 0.64
C THR A 106 13.81 0.94 0.36
N TYR A 107 15.09 0.62 0.50
CA TYR A 107 16.16 1.60 0.33
C TYR A 107 16.29 2.10 -1.12
N ASN A 108 16.12 1.22 -2.11
CA ASN A 108 16.13 1.64 -3.52
C ASN A 108 15.02 2.63 -3.85
N SER A 109 13.83 2.44 -3.28
CA SER A 109 12.69 3.34 -3.47
C SER A 109 12.99 4.73 -2.90
N LEU A 110 13.52 4.80 -1.68
CA LEU A 110 13.91 6.05 -1.02
C LEU A 110 15.05 6.76 -1.76
N LEU A 111 16.13 6.06 -2.11
CA LEU A 111 17.27 6.62 -2.85
C LEU A 111 16.82 7.20 -4.19
N ASN A 112 15.97 6.49 -4.93
CA ASN A 112 15.43 6.99 -6.19
C ASN A 112 14.61 8.28 -6.02
N GLY A 113 13.83 8.39 -4.94
CA GLY A 113 13.10 9.61 -4.60
C GLY A 113 14.03 10.77 -4.24
N LEU A 114 14.97 10.56 -3.32
CA LEU A 114 15.93 11.58 -2.84
C LEU A 114 16.83 12.12 -3.96
N CYS A 115 17.30 11.25 -4.86
CA CYS A 115 18.08 11.66 -6.03
C CYS A 115 17.29 12.57 -6.98
N LYS A 116 15.97 12.45 -7.01
CA LYS A 116 15.10 13.29 -7.85
C LYS A 116 14.72 14.61 -7.18
N THR A 117 14.64 14.66 -5.85
CA THR A 117 14.38 15.91 -5.11
C THR A 117 15.61 16.81 -5.00
N SER A 118 16.81 16.26 -5.16
CA SER A 118 18.08 17.01 -5.04
C SER A 118 18.50 17.76 -6.32
N LYS A 119 17.55 18.05 -7.22
CA LYS A 119 17.74 18.82 -8.46
C LYS A 119 16.98 20.13 -8.40
#